data_AF-A0A848ZAD5-F1
#
_entry.id   AF-A0A848ZAD5-F1
#
_cell.length_a   1.000
_cell.length_b   1.000
_cell.length_c   1.000
_cell.angle_alpha   90.00
_cell.angle_beta   90.00
_cell.angle_gamma   90.00
#
_symmetry.space_group_name_H-M   'P 1'
#
loop_
_entity.id
_entity.type
_entity.pdbx_description
1 polymer ?
#
loop_
_entity_poly.entity_id
_entity_poly.type
_entity_poly.pdbx_seq_one_letter_code
_entity_poly.pdbx_strand_id
1 'polypeptide(L)' 'MKQLGKLHILTDILLQNRFSHMELAKLAIRGGADTIQFRQKSGSTREMIQAAGDVKQVCAAKGVTFIVN' A
#
# COMPACT_ATOMS: atom_id res chain seq x y z
N MET A 1 -1.07 1.34 -20.28
CA MET A 1 0.05 0.66 -19.59
C MET A 1 0.29 1.37 -18.26
N LYS A 2 0.49 0.62 -17.15
CA LYS A 2 0.89 1.26 -15.88
C LYS A 2 2.33 1.76 -16.04
N GLN A 3 2.58 3.03 -15.75
CA GLN A 3 3.91 3.60 -15.79
C GLN A 3 4.72 3.06 -14.60
N LEU A 4 6.03 2.87 -14.79
CA LEU A 4 6.92 2.54 -13.67
C LEU A 4 6.98 3.75 -12.74
N GLY A 5 6.69 3.53 -11.46
CA GLY A 5 6.72 4.59 -10.46
C GLY A 5 8.12 5.17 -10.25
N LYS A 6 8.22 6.48 -10.03
CA LYS A 6 9.50 7.15 -9.70
C LYS A 6 9.88 6.86 -8.25
N LEU A 7 8.91 6.92 -7.33
CA LEU A 7 9.06 6.50 -5.94
C LEU A 7 8.04 5.39 -5.62
N HIS A 8 8.53 4.15 -5.66
CA HIS A 8 7.76 2.94 -5.40
C HIS A 8 8.00 2.47 -3.96
N ILE A 9 6.96 2.48 -3.14
CA ILE A 9 7.03 2.05 -1.74
C ILE A 9 6.29 0.72 -1.53
N LEU A 10 6.94 -0.22 -0.86
CA LEU A 10 6.33 -1.46 -0.39
C LEU A 10 5.92 -1.28 1.07
N THR A 11 4.66 -1.54 1.39
CA THR A 11 4.19 -1.52 2.78
C THR A 11 4.44 -2.88 3.45
N ASP A 12 4.91 -2.88 4.70
CA ASP A 12 5.15 -4.08 5.49
C ASP A 12 4.77 -3.82 6.96
N ILE A 13 4.09 -4.79 7.59
CA ILE A 13 3.67 -4.72 9.00
C ILE A 13 4.29 -5.82 9.87
N LEU A 14 5.25 -6.58 9.33
CA LEU A 14 5.96 -7.61 10.08
C LEU A 14 7.23 -7.02 10.74
N LEU A 15 7.95 -6.15 10.04
CA LEU A 15 9.13 -5.47 10.57
C LEU A 15 8.79 -4.31 11.50
N GLN A 16 7.68 -3.63 11.25
CA GLN A 16 7.14 -2.58 12.11
C GLN A 16 5.68 -2.89 12.39
N ASN A 17 5.22 -2.65 13.61
CA ASN A 17 3.83 -2.91 14.02
C ASN A 17 3.12 -1.64 14.51
N ARG A 18 3.72 -0.47 14.27
CA ARG A 18 3.18 0.82 14.72
C ARG A 18 2.06 1.32 13.80
N PHE A 19 2.17 1.05 12.51
CA PHE A 19 1.26 1.55 11.49
C PHE A 19 0.68 0.39 10.68
N SER A 20 -0.61 0.47 10.38
CA SER A 20 -1.28 -0.38 9.40
C SER A 20 -0.76 -0.11 7.98
N HIS A 21 -1.03 -1.04 7.05
CA HIS A 21 -0.75 -0.82 5.61
C HIS A 21 -1.38 0.47 5.08
N MET A 22 -2.60 0.81 5.51
CA MET A 22 -3.27 2.04 5.13
C MET A 22 -2.52 3.29 5.63
N GLU A 23 -2.09 3.30 6.88
CA GLU A 23 -1.36 4.43 7.46
C GLU A 23 0.01 4.62 6.83
N LEU A 24 0.73 3.53 6.58
CA LEU A 24 1.98 3.56 5.81
C LEU A 24 1.75 4.14 4.41
N ALA A 25 0.72 3.71 3.70
CA ALA A 25 0.39 4.26 2.38
C ALA A 25 0.10 5.76 2.45
N LYS A 26 -0.69 6.23 3.44
CA LYS A 26 -0.95 7.66 3.64
C LYS A 26 0.32 8.46 3.92
N LEU A 27 1.23 7.93 4.73
CA LEU A 27 2.52 8.55 5.03
C LEU A 27 3.41 8.62 3.78
N ALA A 28 3.55 7.50 3.06
CA ALA A 28 4.34 7.41 1.85
C ALA A 28 3.84 8.35 0.75
N ILE A 29 2.53 8.41 0.53
CA ILE A 29 1.92 9.31 -0.47
C ILE A 29 2.14 10.78 -0.11
N ARG A 30 2.00 11.15 1.18
CA ARG A 30 2.34 12.51 1.64
C ARG A 30 3.82 12.84 1.43
N GLY A 31 4.69 11.83 1.52
CA GLY A 31 6.11 11.94 1.22
C GLY A 31 6.47 11.94 -0.27
N GLY A 32 5.48 11.82 -1.17
CA GLY A 32 5.69 11.88 -2.62
C GLY A 32 5.73 10.54 -3.34
N ALA A 33 5.35 9.43 -2.69
CA ALA A 33 5.23 8.14 -3.37
C ALA A 33 4.12 8.19 -4.43
N ASP A 34 4.48 7.84 -5.67
CA ASP A 34 3.55 7.75 -6.80
C ASP A 34 3.05 6.31 -7.04
N THR A 35 3.66 5.34 -6.37
CA THR A 35 3.33 3.92 -6.46
C THR A 35 3.43 3.26 -5.10
N ILE A 36 2.36 2.55 -4.71
CA ILE A 36 2.28 1.76 -3.48
C ILE A 36 2.07 0.30 -3.85
N GLN A 37 2.89 -0.57 -3.27
CA GLN A 37 2.72 -2.01 -3.33
C GLN A 37 2.35 -2.55 -1.94
N PHE A 38 1.15 -3.12 -1.86
CA PHE A 38 0.71 -3.89 -0.72
C PHE A 38 1.44 -5.23 -0.72
N ARG A 39 2.14 -5.51 0.39
CA ARG A 39 2.88 -6.76 0.58
C ARG A 39 2.55 -7.33 1.95
N GLN A 40 1.70 -8.35 1.95
CA GLN A 40 1.39 -9.11 3.16
C GLN A 40 1.48 -10.59 2.82
N LYS A 41 2.43 -11.30 3.43
CA LYS A 41 2.71 -12.72 3.15
C LYS A 41 2.14 -13.66 4.22
N SER A 42 1.38 -13.13 5.17
CA SER A 42 0.85 -13.87 6.33
C SER A 42 -0.53 -13.34 6.71
N GLY A 43 -1.32 -14.18 7.38
CA GLY A 43 -2.73 -13.89 7.68
C GLY A 43 -3.68 -14.56 6.68
N SER A 44 -4.97 -14.47 6.97
CA SER A 44 -6.01 -15.05 6.12
C SER A 44 -6.22 -14.24 4.84
N THR A 45 -6.69 -14.90 3.79
CA THR A 45 -7.08 -14.22 2.54
C THR A 45 -8.13 -13.13 2.77
N ARG A 46 -9.05 -13.33 3.72
CA ARG A 46 -10.07 -12.34 4.09
C ARG A 46 -9.42 -11.06 4.65
N GLU A 47 -8.51 -11.20 5.60
CA GLU A 47 -7.79 -10.07 6.18
C GLU A 47 -6.94 -9.35 5.13
N MET A 48 -6.26 -10.10 4.25
CA MET A 48 -5.47 -9.53 3.16
C MET A 48 -6.34 -8.74 2.17
N ILE A 49 -7.51 -9.26 1.79
CA ILE A 49 -8.45 -8.56 0.90
C ILE A 49 -8.96 -7.28 1.55
N GLN A 50 -9.30 -7.33 2.84
CA GLN A 50 -9.78 -6.16 3.58
C GLN A 50 -8.71 -5.07 3.64
N ALA A 51 -7.50 -5.42 4.08
CA ALA A 51 -6.38 -4.47 4.18
C ALA A 51 -5.97 -3.91 2.80
N ALA A 52 -5.91 -4.74 1.77
CA ALA A 52 -5.64 -4.29 0.40
C ALA A 52 -6.74 -3.37 -0.14
N GLY A 53 -8.00 -3.61 0.24
CA GLY A 53 -9.13 -2.75 -0.09
C GLY A 53 -8.98 -1.34 0.49
N ASP A 54 -8.59 -1.24 1.76
CA ASP A 54 -8.36 0.05 2.42
C ASP A 54 -7.21 0.83 1.76
N VAL A 55 -6.10 0.15 1.43
CA VAL A 55 -4.97 0.78 0.73
C VAL A 55 -5.37 1.23 -0.68
N LYS A 56 -6.16 0.41 -1.40
CA LYS A 56 -6.66 0.75 -2.74
C LYS A 56 -7.47 2.05 -2.71
N GLN A 57 -8.36 2.23 -1.72
CA GLN A 57 -9.15 3.46 -1.59
C GLN A 57 -8.27 4.69 -1.38
N VAL A 58 -7.25 4.60 -0.51
CA VAL A 58 -6.29 5.69 -0.28
C VAL A 58 -5.52 6.05 -1.56
N CYS A 59 -5.03 5.05 -2.30
CA CYS A 59 -4.28 5.27 -3.53
C CYS A 59 -5.17 5.89 -4.62
N ALA A 60 -6.40 5.37 -4.80
CA ALA A 60 -7.35 5.86 -5.77
C ALA A 60 -7.72 7.34 -5.53
N ALA A 61 -7.94 7.73 -4.27
CA ALA A 61 -8.23 9.11 -3.90
C ALA A 61 -7.09 10.10 -4.21
N LYS A 62 -5.88 9.61 -4.50
CA LYS A 62 -4.68 10.42 -4.77
C LYS A 62 -4.08 10.19 -6.16
N GLY A 63 -4.72 9.37 -7.01
CA GLY A 63 -4.18 9.03 -8.34
C GLY A 63 -2.89 8.22 -8.31
N VAL A 64 -2.62 7.52 -7.20
CA VAL A 64 -1.39 6.75 -6.96
C VAL A 64 -1.57 5.32 -7.46
N THR A 65 -0.54 4.76 -8.11
CA THR A 65 -0.61 3.39 -8.63
C THR A 65 -0.61 2.39 -7.48
N PHE A 66 -1.58 1.46 -7.51
CA PHE A 66 -1.68 0.38 -6.53
C PHE A 66 -1.33 -0.98 -7.14
N ILE A 67 -0.50 -1.75 -6.43
CA ILE A 67 -0.05 -3.11 -6.78
C ILE A 67 -0.21 -4.02 -5.56
N VAL A 68 -0.54 -5.30 -5.79
CA VAL A 68 -0.64 -6.35 -4.77
C VAL A 68 0.39 -7.44 -5.08
N ASN A 69 1.10 -7.91 -4.06
CA ASN A 69 2.04 -9.04 -4.10
C ASN A 69 1.81 -10.00 -2.94
#